data_AF-A0A923YWD4-F1
#
_entry.id   AF-A0A923YWD4-F1
#
_cell.length_a   1.000
_cell.length_b   1.000
_cell.length_c   1.000
_cell.angle_alpha   90.00
_cell.angle_beta   90.00
_cell.angle_gamma   90.00
#
_symmetry.space_group_name_H-M   'P 1'
#
loop_
_entity.id
_entity.type
_entity.pdbx_description
1 polymer ?
#
loop_
_entity_poly.entity_id
_entity_poly.type
_entity_poly.pdbx_seq_one_letter_code
_entity_poly.pdbx_strand_id
1 'polypeptide(L)' 'ADRRLAFRLNTGDHVLAGPDHVLRVTTAADGTPRPYLHVRGGLEALVNRATFYQLADWALAEGADPPGLWSGGAFFLFG' A
#
# COMPACT_ATOMS: atom_id res chain seq x y z
N ALA A 1 10.36 12.52 2.46
CA ALA A 1 10.51 11.93 1.11
C ALA A 1 9.40 12.44 0.21
N ASP A 2 9.69 12.81 -1.04
CA ASP A 2 8.73 13.35 -2.02
C ASP A 2 8.02 12.25 -2.86
N ARG A 3 8.09 10.99 -2.39
CA ARG A 3 7.51 9.85 -3.11
C ARG A 3 5.97 9.96 -3.13
N ARG A 4 5.38 9.62 -4.27
CA ARG A 4 3.93 9.47 -4.46
C ARG A 4 3.63 8.13 -5.13
N LEU A 5 2.89 7.28 -4.44
CA LEU A 5 2.42 6.00 -4.95
C LEU A 5 1.02 6.19 -5.54
N ALA A 6 0.88 5.99 -6.85
CA ALA A 6 -0.39 6.03 -7.55
C ALA A 6 -0.82 4.61 -7.92
N PHE A 7 -2.05 4.25 -7.55
CA PHE A 7 -2.66 2.96 -7.86
C PHE A 7 -3.74 3.14 -8.91
N ARG A 8 -3.72 2.31 -9.94
CA ARG A 8 -4.82 2.23 -10.91
C ARG A 8 -5.79 1.14 -10.48
N LEU A 9 -7.05 1.50 -10.28
CA LEU A 9 -8.13 0.57 -9.98
C LEU A 9 -8.58 -0.14 -11.26
N ASN A 10 -9.27 -1.28 -11.10
CA ASN A 10 -9.83 -2.01 -12.23
C ASN A 10 -10.92 -1.21 -12.97
N THR A 11 -11.48 -0.18 -12.35
CA THR A 11 -12.40 0.79 -12.98
C THR A 11 -11.71 1.79 -13.90
N GLY A 12 -10.36 1.84 -13.89
CA GLY A 12 -9.56 2.82 -14.61
C GLY A 12 -9.20 4.07 -13.78
N ASP A 13 -9.81 4.24 -12.62
CA ASP A 13 -9.53 5.37 -11.72
C ASP A 13 -8.12 5.27 -11.12
N HIS A 14 -7.55 6.43 -10.78
CA HIS A 14 -6.27 6.50 -10.08
C HIS A 14 -6.48 7.02 -8.66
N VAL A 15 -5.82 6.38 -7.69
CA VAL A 15 -5.84 6.76 -6.28
C VAL A 15 -4.40 6.96 -5.82
N LEU A 16 -4.12 8.12 -5.22
CA LEU A 16 -2.82 8.42 -4.62
C LEU A 16 -2.82 7.94 -3.17
N ALA A 17 -1.91 7.04 -2.80
CA ALA A 17 -1.78 6.62 -1.41
C ALA A 17 -1.24 7.77 -0.55
N GLY A 18 -1.91 8.03 0.57
CA GLY A 18 -1.64 9.14 1.47
C GLY A 18 -2.52 9.09 2.73
N PRO A 19 -2.56 10.16 3.53
CA PRO A 19 -3.35 10.22 4.76
C PRO A 19 -4.85 9.89 4.56
N ASP A 20 -5.43 10.31 3.42
CA ASP A 20 -6.83 10.07 3.09
C ASP A 20 -7.07 8.72 2.38
N HIS A 21 -6.01 8.10 1.87
CA HIS A 21 -6.02 6.87 1.08
C HIS A 21 -4.94 5.93 1.61
N VAL A 22 -5.15 5.45 2.83
CA VAL A 22 -4.16 4.66 3.56
C VAL A 22 -3.94 3.31 2.86
N LEU A 23 -2.68 2.93 2.68
CA LEU A 23 -2.27 1.58 2.34
C LEU A 23 -1.99 0.79 3.62
N ARG A 24 -2.67 -0.34 3.79
CA ARG A 24 -2.55 -1.18 4.99
C ARG A 24 -2.37 -2.63 4.60
N VAL A 25 -1.42 -3.31 5.24
CA VAL A 25 -1.26 -4.76 5.13
C VAL A 25 -2.00 -5.41 6.30
N THR A 26 -2.80 -6.43 6.00
CA THR A 26 -3.42 -7.30 7.01
C THR A 26 -3.00 -8.73 6.77
N THR A 27 -3.09 -9.55 7.79
CA THR A 27 -2.79 -10.98 7.67
C THR A 27 -4.09 -11.77 7.75
N ALA A 28 -4.36 -12.58 6.72
CA ALA A 28 -5.48 -13.50 6.73
C ALA A 28 -5.24 -14.67 7.71
N ALA A 29 -6.28 -15.43 8.03
CA ALA A 29 -6.20 -16.55 8.98
C ALA A 29 -5.20 -17.65 8.57
N ASP A 30 -4.90 -17.76 7.28
CA ASP A 30 -3.91 -18.68 6.72
C ASP A 30 -2.47 -18.12 6.72
N GLY A 31 -2.26 -16.92 7.27
CA GLY A 31 -0.98 -16.23 7.26
C GLY A 31 -0.71 -15.42 5.99
N THR A 32 -1.63 -15.40 5.03
CA THR A 32 -1.41 -14.69 3.76
C THR A 32 -1.58 -13.17 3.95
N PRO A 33 -0.60 -12.35 3.52
CA PRO A 33 -0.76 -10.89 3.54
C PRO A 33 -1.82 -10.42 2.53
N ARG A 34 -2.67 -9.51 2.98
CA ARG A 34 -3.74 -8.86 2.24
C ARG A 34 -3.58 -7.34 2.33
N PRO A 35 -2.90 -6.74 1.34
CA PRO A 35 -2.74 -5.29 1.24
C PRO A 35 -4.02 -4.63 0.71
N TYR A 36 -4.51 -3.63 1.42
CA TYR A 36 -5.70 -2.86 1.08
C TYR A 36 -5.36 -1.38 0.96
N LEU A 37 -5.88 -0.73 -0.08
CA LEU A 37 -5.84 0.72 -0.26
C LEU A 37 -7.23 1.29 -0.02
N HIS A 38 -7.37 2.25 0.91
CA HIS A 38 -8.62 2.98 1.09
C HIS A 38 -8.90 3.86 -0.15
N VAL A 39 -10.09 3.72 -0.73
CA VAL A 39 -10.53 4.44 -1.94
C VAL A 39 -11.47 5.59 -1.56
N ARG A 40 -12.64 5.30 -0.95
CA ARG A 40 -13.62 6.32 -0.52
C ARG A 40 -14.71 5.69 0.33
N GLY A 41 -15.24 6.42 1.31
CA GLY A 41 -16.46 6.02 2.03
C GLY A 41 -16.41 4.59 2.58
N GLY A 42 -15.25 4.13 3.06
CA GLY A 42 -15.04 2.76 3.55
C GLY A 42 -14.78 1.70 2.47
N LEU A 43 -14.83 2.05 1.19
CA LEU A 43 -14.42 1.17 0.10
C LEU A 43 -12.90 0.99 0.13
N GLU A 44 -12.46 -0.25 0.16
CA GLU A 44 -11.05 -0.63 0.04
C GLU A 44 -10.82 -1.40 -1.27
N ALA A 45 -9.68 -1.16 -1.91
CA ALA A 45 -9.20 -1.94 -3.03
C ALA A 45 -8.13 -2.93 -2.54
N LEU A 46 -8.34 -4.22 -2.82
CA LEU A 46 -7.32 -5.24 -2.59
C LEU A 46 -6.21 -5.06 -3.63
N VAL A 47 -4.98 -4.82 -3.17
CA VAL A 47 -3.81 -4.77 -4.03
C VAL A 47 -3.42 -6.19 -4.41
N ASN A 48 -3.23 -6.43 -5.71
CA ASN A 48 -2.88 -7.76 -6.20
C ASN A 48 -1.47 -8.17 -5.74
N ARG A 49 -1.18 -9.47 -5.80
CA ARG A 49 0.09 -10.04 -5.31
C ARG A 49 1.33 -9.47 -6.01
N ALA A 50 1.28 -9.27 -7.33
CA ALA A 50 2.43 -8.77 -8.09
C ALA A 50 2.80 -7.33 -7.67
N THR A 51 1.79 -6.46 -7.56
CA THR A 51 1.97 -5.09 -7.07
C THR A 51 2.43 -5.08 -5.60
N PHE A 52 1.90 -5.97 -4.76
CA PHE A 52 2.35 -6.07 -3.37
C PHE A 52 3.83 -6.44 -3.26
N TYR A 53 4.30 -7.46 -3.98
CA TYR A 53 5.71 -7.85 -3.94
C TYR A 53 6.62 -6.73 -4.45
N GLN A 54 6.23 -6.02 -5.50
CA GLN A 54 6.98 -4.85 -5.96
C GLN A 54 7.10 -3.77 -4.88
N LEU A 55 6.01 -3.49 -4.16
CA LEU A 55 6.03 -2.53 -3.06
C LEU A 55 6.89 -3.03 -1.88
N ALA A 56 6.84 -4.33 -1.57
CA ALA A 56 7.67 -4.93 -0.53
C ALA A 56 9.16 -4.85 -0.87
N ASP A 57 9.55 -5.11 -2.13
CA ASP A 57 10.93 -4.96 -2.60
C ASP A 57 11.42 -3.52 -2.43
N TRP A 58 10.56 -2.54 -2.76
CA TRP A 58 10.88 -1.12 -2.53
C TRP A 58 10.98 -0.79 -1.04
N ALA A 59 10.09 -1.32 -0.20
CA ALA A 59 10.11 -1.10 1.24
C ALA A 59 11.40 -1.63 1.89
N LEU A 60 11.84 -2.82 1.46
CA LEU A 60 13.10 -3.41 1.91
C LEU A 60 14.31 -2.59 1.43
N ALA A 61 14.27 -2.07 0.21
CA ALA A 61 15.34 -1.25 -0.34
C ALA A 61 15.49 0.13 0.32
N GLU A 62 14.44 0.67 0.94
CA GLU A 62 14.51 1.92 1.73
C GLU A 62 15.31 1.74 3.03
N GLY A 63 15.53 0.50 3.48
CA GLY A 63 16.30 0.21 4.70
C GLY A 63 15.64 0.68 6.00
N ALA A 64 14.33 0.95 5.98
CA ALA A 64 13.56 1.26 7.19
C ALA A 64 13.39 0.02 8.07
N ASP A 65 13.38 0.22 9.39
CA ASP A 65 13.11 -0.82 10.38
C ASP A 65 12.01 -0.34 11.36
N PRO A 66 10.79 -0.90 11.29
CA PRO A 66 10.35 -1.95 10.39
C PRO A 66 10.17 -1.48 8.92
N PRO A 67 10.19 -2.40 7.93
CA PRO A 67 10.07 -2.05 6.51
C PRO A 67 8.79 -1.28 6.19
N GLY A 68 8.89 -0.27 5.34
CA GLY A 68 7.73 0.49 4.90
C GLY A 68 8.03 1.52 3.84
N LEU A 69 6.97 2.19 3.38
CA LEU A 69 7.03 3.17 2.30
C LEU A 69 6.39 4.48 2.70
N TRP A 70 7.08 5.59 2.36
CA TRP A 70 6.49 6.91 2.41
C TRP A 70 5.70 7.20 1.13
N SER A 71 4.49 7.74 1.26
CA SER A 71 3.79 8.40 0.15
C SER A 71 2.84 9.49 0.67
N GLY A 72 2.86 10.64 0.01
CA GLY A 72 1.97 11.76 0.34
C GLY A 72 2.09 12.25 1.79
N GLY A 73 3.28 12.13 2.39
CA GLY A 73 3.52 12.50 3.80
C GLY A 73 3.08 11.46 4.84
N ALA A 74 2.52 10.32 4.42
CA ALA A 74 2.19 9.20 5.29
C ALA A 74 3.21 8.06 5.14
N PHE A 75 3.47 7.33 6.22
CA PHE A 75 4.29 6.12 6.23
C PHE A 75 3.40 4.88 6.33
N PHE A 76 3.62 3.92 5.44
CA PHE A 76 2.88 2.67 5.36
C PHE A 76 3.79 1.50 5.74
N LEU A 77 3.46 0.82 6.83
CA LEU A 77 4.16 -0.36 7.32
C LEU A 77 3.91 -1.58 6.41
N PHE A 78 4.97 -2.32 6.10
CA PHE A 78 4.92 -3.59 5.39
C PHE A 78 5.32 -4.71 6.35
N GLY A 79 4.32 -5.29 7.03
CA GLY A 79 4.46 -6.34 8.03
C GLY A 79 3.14 -7.04 8.32
#